data_AF-A0A7C2Z7J0-F1
#
_entry.id   AF-A0A7C2Z7J0-F1
#
_cell.length_a   1.000
_cell.length_b   1.000
_cell.length_c   1.000
_cell.angle_alpha   90.00
_cell.angle_beta   90.00
_cell.angle_gamma   90.00
#
_symmetry.space_group_name_H-M   'P 1'
#
loop_
_entity.id
_entity.type
_entity.pdbx_description
1 polymer ?
#
loop_
_entity_poly.entity_id
_entity_poly.type
_entity_poly.pdbx_seq_one_letter_code
_entity_poly.pdbx_strand_id
1 'polypeptide(L)'
;MSETQDKVAQALEMLRKALEEERERLNDPAVSELVHLLRNDRLTLVEWMLNEVGRLEGVWREGKAPTSGKTCTKRHEGRRLPRGESLPRDFYRPLILKALAEMGGQGRAKEVLRRVFEMAKPSLSDKDLELVPSGTSKRWEKRANWERYQMVQEGLLRSDSPQGIWELSEKGWEEAKRLLEQ
;
A
#
# COMPACT_ATOMS: atom_id res chain seq x y z
N MET A 1 38.72 16.10 12.60
CA MET A 1 37.36 16.19 12.03
C MET A 1 37.36 16.28 10.50
N SER A 2 38.37 16.84 9.82
CA SER A 2 38.39 16.94 8.35
C SER A 2 38.70 15.63 7.62
N GLU A 3 39.61 14.79 8.13
CA GLU A 3 40.07 13.60 7.41
C GLU A 3 38.95 12.57 7.13
N THR A 4 38.02 12.41 8.05
CA THR A 4 36.85 11.53 7.86
C THR A 4 35.86 12.13 6.86
N GLN A 5 35.71 13.46 6.86
CA GLN A 5 34.83 14.15 5.89
C GLN A 5 35.41 14.08 4.48
N ASP A 6 36.72 14.19 4.33
CA ASP A 6 37.41 14.07 3.05
C ASP A 6 37.29 12.66 2.45
N LYS A 7 37.38 11.61 3.30
CA LYS A 7 37.18 10.22 2.88
C LYS A 7 35.75 9.96 2.39
N VAL A 8 34.75 10.53 3.07
CA VAL A 8 33.34 10.42 2.67
C VAL A 8 33.07 11.17 1.36
N ALA A 9 33.65 12.36 1.19
CA ALA A 9 33.53 13.12 -0.05
C ALA A 9 34.16 12.37 -1.25
N GLN A 10 35.35 11.78 -1.07
CA GLN A 10 35.98 10.95 -2.10
C GLN A 10 35.15 9.72 -2.44
N ALA A 11 34.54 9.07 -1.45
CA ALA A 11 33.68 7.91 -1.67
C ALA A 11 32.40 8.26 -2.46
N LEU A 12 31.78 9.40 -2.19
CA LEU A 12 30.60 9.87 -2.93
C LEU A 12 30.95 10.21 -4.38
N GLU A 13 32.10 10.87 -4.62
CA GLU A 13 32.58 11.19 -5.96
C GLU A 13 32.87 9.91 -6.78
N MET A 14 33.51 8.91 -6.17
CA MET A 14 33.73 7.60 -6.80
C MET A 14 32.41 6.88 -7.13
N LEU A 15 31.43 6.93 -6.22
CA LEU A 15 30.13 6.31 -6.41
C LEU A 15 29.35 6.99 -7.55
N ARG A 16 29.40 8.33 -7.63
CA ARG A 16 28.79 9.09 -8.71
C ARG A 16 29.38 8.71 -10.06
N LYS A 17 30.71 8.66 -10.16
CA LYS A 17 31.41 8.27 -11.40
C LYS A 17 31.00 6.86 -11.84
N ALA A 18 30.98 5.90 -10.92
CA ALA A 18 30.57 4.52 -11.22
C ALA A 18 29.12 4.41 -11.71
N LEU A 19 28.21 5.23 -11.17
CA LEU A 19 26.81 5.26 -11.58
C LEU A 19 26.61 5.96 -12.93
N GLU A 20 27.40 6.99 -13.25
CA GLU A 20 27.40 7.65 -14.57
C GLU A 20 27.89 6.69 -15.67
N GLU A 21 28.94 5.91 -15.40
CA GLU A 21 29.44 4.86 -16.31
C GLU A 21 28.38 3.77 -16.57
N GLU A 22 27.67 3.32 -15.52
CA GLU A 22 26.61 2.34 -15.67
C GLU A 22 25.39 2.91 -16.42
N ARG A 23 25.08 4.21 -16.25
CA ARG A 23 24.06 4.90 -17.06
C ARG A 23 24.43 4.90 -18.54
N GLU A 24 25.68 5.24 -18.87
CA GLU A 24 26.16 5.23 -20.26
C GLU A 24 26.08 3.84 -20.88
N ARG A 25 26.47 2.81 -20.13
CA ARG A 25 26.35 1.41 -20.54
C ARG A 25 24.91 0.97 -20.79
N LEU A 26 23.98 1.38 -19.93
CA LEU A 26 22.56 1.05 -20.06
C LEU A 26 21.85 1.88 -21.15
N ASN A 27 22.41 3.03 -21.54
CA ASN A 27 21.92 3.89 -22.62
C ASN A 27 22.43 3.43 -24.01
N ASP A 28 23.28 2.41 -24.08
CA ASP A 28 23.62 1.73 -25.33
C ASP A 28 22.35 1.14 -25.95
N PRO A 29 22.01 1.44 -27.23
CA PRO A 29 20.78 0.99 -27.85
C PRO A 29 20.59 -0.53 -27.82
N ALA A 30 21.67 -1.32 -27.90
CA ALA A 30 21.59 -2.77 -27.85
C ALA A 30 21.27 -3.31 -26.43
N VAL A 31 21.76 -2.63 -25.39
CA VAL A 31 21.51 -2.99 -24.00
C VAL A 31 20.14 -2.48 -23.55
N SER A 32 19.77 -1.28 -23.96
CA SER A 32 18.47 -0.66 -23.69
C SER A 32 17.31 -1.50 -24.25
N GLU A 33 17.45 -2.03 -25.47
CA GLU A 33 16.46 -2.91 -26.10
C GLU A 33 16.28 -4.22 -25.30
N LEU A 34 17.38 -4.83 -24.81
CA LEU A 34 17.35 -6.03 -23.96
C LEU A 34 16.74 -5.76 -22.57
N VAL A 35 17.06 -4.61 -21.97
CA VAL A 35 16.54 -4.19 -20.66
C VAL A 35 15.03 -3.94 -20.72
N HIS A 36 14.55 -3.33 -21.80
CA HIS A 36 13.12 -3.18 -22.10
C HIS A 36 12.42 -4.53 -22.34
N LEU A 37 13.04 -5.45 -23.08
CA LEU A 37 12.52 -6.80 -23.33
C LEU A 37 12.43 -7.66 -22.06
N LEU A 38 13.39 -7.52 -21.15
CA LEU A 38 13.41 -8.21 -19.86
C LEU A 38 12.58 -7.51 -18.78
N ARG A 39 11.93 -6.37 -19.11
CA ARG A 39 11.12 -5.57 -18.18
C ARG A 39 11.89 -5.19 -16.91
N ASN A 40 13.20 -4.96 -17.03
CA ASN A 40 14.08 -4.65 -15.92
C ASN A 40 14.30 -3.14 -15.88
N ASP A 41 13.76 -2.44 -14.90
CA ASP A 41 13.82 -0.97 -14.83
C ASP A 41 15.18 -0.46 -14.28
N ARG A 42 16.28 -1.12 -14.66
CA ARG A 42 17.61 -0.85 -14.10
C ARG A 42 18.12 0.54 -14.46
N LEU A 43 17.79 1.05 -15.65
CA LEU A 43 18.14 2.42 -16.06
C LEU A 43 17.44 3.46 -15.16
N THR A 44 16.15 3.26 -14.88
CA THR A 44 15.40 4.19 -14.01
C THR A 44 15.91 4.14 -12.57
N LEU A 45 16.36 2.97 -12.11
CA LEU A 45 17.00 2.82 -10.81
C LEU A 45 18.35 3.57 -10.75
N VAL A 46 19.19 3.46 -11.78
CA VAL A 46 20.49 4.17 -11.84
C VAL A 46 20.28 5.68 -11.92
N GLU A 47 19.34 6.15 -12.73
CA GLU A 47 18.98 7.57 -12.80
C GLU A 47 18.47 8.11 -11.46
N TRP A 48 17.66 7.32 -10.74
CA TRP A 48 17.19 7.65 -9.40
C TRP A 48 18.35 7.72 -8.39
N MET A 49 19.26 6.74 -8.42
CA MET A 49 20.42 6.71 -7.53
C MET A 49 21.38 7.88 -7.78
N LEU A 50 21.60 8.29 -9.02
CA LEU A 50 22.40 9.47 -9.36
C LEU A 50 21.82 10.75 -8.75
N ASN A 51 20.49 10.92 -8.85
CA ASN A 51 19.80 12.06 -8.25
C ASN A 51 19.91 12.03 -6.71
N GLU A 52 19.76 10.86 -6.11
CA GLU A 52 19.83 10.67 -4.66
C GLU A 52 21.26 10.89 -4.11
N VAL A 53 22.30 10.45 -4.81
CA VAL A 53 23.70 10.72 -4.45
C VAL A 53 24.01 12.21 -4.54
N GLY A 54 23.56 12.91 -5.59
CA GLY A 54 23.69 14.36 -5.69
C GLY A 54 22.95 15.10 -4.56
N ARG A 55 21.76 14.63 -4.18
CA ARG A 55 21.00 15.14 -3.03
C ARG A 55 21.80 14.99 -1.73
N LEU A 56 22.42 13.83 -1.51
CA LEU A 56 23.23 13.55 -0.32
C LEU A 56 24.49 14.42 -0.30
N GLU A 57 25.20 14.57 -1.42
CA GLU A 57 26.36 15.48 -1.49
C GLU A 57 26.00 16.92 -1.11
N GLY A 58 24.85 17.44 -1.55
CA GLY A 58 24.38 18.77 -1.14
C GLY A 58 24.13 18.88 0.36
N VAL A 59 23.49 17.85 0.96
CA VAL A 59 23.28 17.78 2.42
C VAL A 59 24.60 17.80 3.18
N TRP A 60 25.57 17.02 2.69
CA TRP A 60 26.87 16.84 3.32
C TRP A 60 27.80 18.04 3.17
N ARG A 61 27.78 18.75 2.02
CA ARG A 61 28.61 19.96 1.79
C ARG A 61 28.04 21.21 2.44
N GLU A 62 26.71 21.38 2.45
CA GLU A 62 26.08 22.64 2.89
C GLU A 62 25.42 22.53 4.27
N GLY A 63 25.40 21.34 4.87
CA GLY A 63 24.79 21.07 6.18
C GLY A 63 23.27 21.27 6.22
N LYS A 64 22.65 21.51 5.07
CA LYS A 64 21.21 21.69 4.90
C LYS A 64 20.73 20.57 4.02
N ALA A 65 19.91 19.68 4.57
CA ALA A 65 19.13 18.81 3.71
C ALA A 65 18.28 19.74 2.81
N PRO A 66 18.34 19.62 1.47
CA PRO A 66 17.33 20.27 0.66
C PRO A 66 16.03 19.73 1.21
N THR A 67 15.15 20.62 1.67
CA THR A 67 13.78 20.23 1.97
C THR A 67 13.33 19.55 0.70
N SER A 68 13.24 18.22 0.73
CA SER A 68 12.56 17.48 -0.32
C SER A 68 11.18 18.11 -0.27
N GLY A 69 10.97 19.06 -1.16
CA GLY A 69 9.67 19.35 -1.69
C GLY A 69 9.31 18.03 -2.31
N LYS A 70 8.76 17.14 -1.46
CA LYS A 70 7.92 16.06 -1.91
C LYS A 70 7.12 16.75 -2.99
N THR A 71 7.27 16.32 -4.24
CA THR A 71 6.15 16.41 -5.14
C THR A 71 5.10 15.59 -4.42
N CYS A 72 4.41 16.27 -3.51
CA CYS A 72 3.10 15.95 -3.03
C CYS A 72 2.37 16.02 -4.35
N THR A 73 2.36 14.91 -5.08
CA THR A 73 1.44 14.66 -6.17
C THR A 73 0.15 15.18 -5.62
N LYS A 74 -0.32 16.32 -6.17
CA LYS A 74 -1.37 17.15 -5.56
C LYS A 74 -2.35 16.17 -4.95
N ARG A 75 -2.42 16.11 -3.61
CA ARG A 75 -3.33 15.19 -2.93
C ARG A 75 -4.62 15.44 -3.66
N HIS A 76 -5.15 14.45 -4.38
CA HIS A 76 -6.42 14.65 -5.06
C HIS A 76 -7.34 15.09 -3.93
N GLU A 77 -7.70 16.38 -3.94
CA GLU A 77 -8.67 16.97 -3.05
C GLU A 77 -10.01 16.42 -3.54
N GLY A 78 -10.16 15.10 -3.48
CA GLY A 78 -11.45 14.47 -3.48
C GLY A 78 -12.13 15.09 -2.29
N ARG A 79 -13.07 16.00 -2.57
CA ARG A 79 -13.96 16.54 -1.56
C ARG A 79 -14.43 15.35 -0.74
N ARG A 80 -14.31 15.45 0.59
CA ARG A 80 -14.83 14.41 1.49
C ARG A 80 -16.29 14.23 1.12
N LEU A 81 -16.68 13.00 0.80
CA LEU A 81 -18.08 12.67 0.55
C LEU A 81 -18.90 13.15 1.75
N PRO A 82 -20.02 13.85 1.52
CA PRO A 82 -20.97 14.19 2.58
C PRO A 82 -21.35 12.97 3.42
N ARG A 83 -21.60 13.20 4.71
CA ARG A 83 -22.02 12.13 5.63
C ARG A 83 -23.33 11.52 5.11
N GLY A 84 -23.39 10.19 5.04
CA GLY A 84 -24.59 9.44 4.66
C GLY A 84 -24.62 8.95 3.20
N GLU A 85 -23.71 9.39 2.33
CA GLU A 85 -23.70 8.97 0.91
C GLU A 85 -23.12 7.57 0.67
N SER A 86 -22.54 6.94 1.69
CA SER A 86 -21.80 5.70 1.55
C SER A 86 -21.78 4.94 2.87
N LEU A 87 -21.92 3.62 2.80
CA LEU A 87 -22.22 2.76 3.95
C LEU A 87 -21.22 2.90 5.11
N PRO A 88 -21.67 3.07 6.36
CA PRO A 88 -20.80 3.11 7.53
C PRO A 88 -19.86 1.90 7.61
N ARG A 89 -18.72 2.05 8.29
CA ARG A 89 -17.76 0.94 8.43
C ARG A 89 -18.34 -0.21 9.26
N ASP A 90 -19.02 0.14 10.35
CA ASP A 90 -19.65 -0.79 11.29
C ASP A 90 -20.70 -1.69 10.61
N PHE A 91 -21.25 -1.26 9.46
CA PHE A 91 -22.16 -2.08 8.65
C PHE A 91 -21.50 -3.38 8.14
N TYR A 92 -20.19 -3.33 7.84
CA TYR A 92 -19.46 -4.48 7.30
C TYR A 92 -19.10 -5.52 8.36
N ARG A 93 -19.07 -5.14 9.64
CA ARG A 93 -18.69 -6.01 10.75
C ARG A 93 -19.53 -7.29 10.82
N PRO A 94 -20.87 -7.22 10.94
CA PRO A 94 -21.69 -8.43 11.00
C PRO A 94 -21.61 -9.26 9.71
N LEU A 95 -21.43 -8.62 8.55
CA LEU A 95 -21.29 -9.30 7.26
C LEU A 95 -19.99 -10.11 7.18
N ILE A 96 -18.87 -9.54 7.65
CA ILE A 96 -17.57 -10.22 7.68
C ILE A 96 -17.61 -11.41 8.63
N LEU A 97 -18.19 -11.24 9.83
CA LEU A 97 -18.34 -12.32 10.81
C LEU A 97 -19.21 -13.46 10.26
N LYS A 98 -20.36 -13.13 9.66
CA LYS A 98 -21.24 -14.11 9.03
C LYS A 98 -20.55 -14.85 7.88
N ALA A 99 -19.88 -14.12 6.99
CA ALA A 99 -19.15 -14.72 5.86
C ALA A 99 -18.07 -15.69 6.35
N LEU A 100 -17.30 -15.32 7.37
CA LEU A 100 -16.27 -16.21 7.93
C LEU A 100 -16.88 -17.41 8.64
N ALA A 101 -17.95 -17.25 9.40
CA ALA A 101 -18.64 -18.36 10.06
C ALA A 101 -19.20 -19.37 9.04
N GLU A 102 -19.81 -18.88 7.94
CA GLU A 102 -20.27 -19.72 6.83
C GLU A 102 -19.10 -20.47 6.15
N MET A 103 -17.89 -19.91 6.15
CA MET A 103 -16.68 -20.52 5.60
C MET A 103 -15.95 -21.44 6.59
N GLY A 104 -16.52 -21.73 7.76
CA GLY A 104 -15.90 -22.58 8.78
C GLY A 104 -14.87 -21.86 9.65
N GLY A 105 -14.95 -20.53 9.76
CA GLY A 105 -14.15 -19.69 10.64
C GLY A 105 -12.89 -19.10 10.04
N GLN A 106 -12.52 -19.52 8.83
CA GLN A 106 -11.37 -18.98 8.10
C GLN A 106 -11.65 -18.88 6.62
N GLY A 107 -11.04 -17.90 5.94
CA GLY A 107 -11.21 -17.73 4.51
C GLY A 107 -10.18 -16.81 3.89
N ARG A 108 -9.95 -16.97 2.57
CA ARG A 108 -9.12 -16.02 1.82
C ARG A 108 -9.82 -14.67 1.76
N ALA A 109 -9.09 -13.59 2.00
CA ALA A 109 -9.65 -12.24 2.04
C ALA A 109 -10.49 -11.90 0.81
N LYS A 110 -10.06 -12.32 -0.38
CA LYS A 110 -10.80 -12.10 -1.64
C LYS A 110 -12.14 -12.84 -1.68
N GLU A 111 -12.20 -14.06 -1.13
CA GLU A 111 -13.42 -14.86 -1.08
C GLU A 111 -14.40 -14.31 -0.04
N VAL A 112 -13.88 -13.94 1.14
CA VAL A 112 -14.65 -13.28 2.19
C VAL A 112 -15.24 -11.97 1.67
N LEU A 113 -14.44 -11.11 1.03
CA LEU A 113 -14.89 -9.86 0.44
C LEU A 113 -15.95 -10.08 -0.64
N ARG A 114 -15.81 -11.12 -1.48
CA ARG A 114 -16.84 -11.48 -2.46
C ARG A 114 -18.15 -11.84 -1.78
N ARG A 115 -18.12 -12.63 -0.70
CA ARG A 115 -19.33 -13.00 0.04
C ARG A 115 -19.98 -11.80 0.73
N VAL A 116 -19.17 -10.95 1.36
CA VAL A 116 -19.61 -9.67 1.95
C VAL A 116 -20.24 -8.77 0.90
N PHE A 117 -19.67 -8.70 -0.31
CA PHE A 117 -20.24 -7.93 -1.41
C PHE A 117 -21.64 -8.41 -1.79
N GLU A 118 -21.84 -9.72 -1.95
CA GLU A 118 -23.16 -10.27 -2.26
C GLU A 118 -24.19 -9.97 -1.17
N MET A 119 -23.81 -10.03 0.10
CA MET A 119 -24.68 -9.67 1.23
C MET A 119 -24.97 -8.17 1.30
N ALA A 120 -23.98 -7.32 0.98
CA ALA A 120 -24.08 -5.86 1.06
C ALA A 120 -24.73 -5.24 -0.19
N LYS A 121 -24.76 -5.96 -1.32
CA LYS A 121 -25.29 -5.52 -2.62
C LYS A 121 -26.62 -4.76 -2.55
N PRO A 122 -27.66 -5.19 -1.80
CA PRO A 122 -28.92 -4.45 -1.72
C PRO A 122 -28.81 -3.09 -0.99
N SER A 123 -27.76 -2.88 -0.19
CA SER A 123 -27.56 -1.66 0.61
C SER A 123 -26.45 -0.75 0.07
N LEU A 124 -25.63 -1.23 -0.88
CA LEU A 124 -24.55 -0.46 -1.48
C LEU A 124 -25.10 0.66 -2.37
N SER A 125 -24.59 1.88 -2.18
CA SER A 125 -24.87 2.99 -3.09
C SER A 125 -23.91 2.99 -4.29
N ASP A 126 -24.24 3.71 -5.36
CA ASP A 126 -23.34 3.87 -6.51
C ASP A 126 -21.98 4.45 -6.10
N LYS A 127 -21.96 5.31 -5.08
CA LYS A 127 -20.73 5.87 -4.50
C LYS A 127 -19.84 4.81 -3.89
N ASP A 128 -20.41 3.79 -3.25
CA ASP A 128 -19.65 2.70 -2.67
C ASP A 128 -18.95 1.83 -3.73
N LEU A 129 -19.52 1.76 -4.94
CA LEU A 129 -18.99 1.02 -6.08
C LEU A 129 -17.92 1.78 -6.86
N GLU A 130 -17.79 3.10 -6.66
CA GLU A 130 -16.76 3.92 -7.29
C GLU A 130 -15.35 3.45 -6.89
N LEU A 131 -14.42 3.58 -7.83
CA LEU A 131 -12.99 3.40 -7.55
C LEU A 131 -12.47 4.52 -6.66
N VAL A 132 -11.56 4.19 -5.76
CA VAL A 132 -10.79 5.21 -5.04
C VAL A 132 -9.87 5.95 -6.04
N PRO A 133 -9.40 7.18 -5.72
CA PRO A 133 -8.54 7.95 -6.62
C PRO A 133 -7.27 7.21 -7.09
N SER A 134 -6.79 6.21 -6.36
CA SER A 134 -5.65 5.38 -6.78
C SER A 134 -5.99 4.34 -7.85
N GLY A 135 -7.26 4.14 -8.20
CA GLY A 135 -7.74 3.20 -9.22
C GLY A 135 -7.65 1.71 -8.84
N THR A 136 -7.07 1.37 -7.69
CA THR A 136 -6.71 -0.02 -7.34
C THR A 136 -7.86 -0.84 -6.75
N SER A 137 -8.86 -0.19 -6.17
CA SER A 137 -9.92 -0.87 -5.41
C SER A 137 -11.19 -0.01 -5.36
N LYS A 138 -12.34 -0.65 -5.10
CA LYS A 138 -13.60 0.08 -4.86
C LYS A 138 -13.62 0.69 -3.45
N ARG A 139 -14.43 1.73 -3.24
CA ARG A 139 -14.56 2.39 -1.93
C ARG A 139 -15.07 1.44 -0.84
N TRP A 140 -16.09 0.63 -1.14
CA TRP A 140 -16.64 -0.35 -0.18
C TRP A 140 -15.58 -1.36 0.26
N GLU A 141 -14.73 -1.82 -0.67
CA GLU A 141 -13.69 -2.81 -0.40
C GLU A 141 -12.63 -2.22 0.55
N LYS A 142 -12.25 -0.96 0.37
CA LYS A 142 -11.38 -0.27 1.33
C LYS A 142 -12.04 -0.12 2.69
N ARG A 143 -13.35 0.15 2.76
CA ARG A 143 -14.08 0.25 4.04
C ARG A 143 -14.14 -1.09 4.76
N ALA A 144 -14.46 -2.17 4.07
CA ALA A 144 -14.46 -3.52 4.63
C ALA A 144 -13.06 -3.94 5.14
N ASN A 145 -12.00 -3.62 4.41
CA ASN A 145 -10.63 -3.86 4.87
C ASN A 145 -10.26 -3.06 6.12
N TRP A 146 -10.71 -1.81 6.22
CA TRP A 146 -10.56 -0.99 7.43
C TRP A 146 -11.35 -1.56 8.61
N GLU A 147 -12.56 -2.06 8.36
CA GLU A 147 -13.35 -2.71 9.41
C GLU A 147 -12.66 -3.98 9.90
N ARG A 148 -12.14 -4.81 8.99
CA ARG A 148 -11.31 -5.96 9.35
C ARG A 148 -10.12 -5.56 10.22
N TYR A 149 -9.42 -4.47 9.89
CA TYR A 149 -8.31 -3.99 10.72
C TYR A 149 -8.78 -3.67 12.14
N GLN A 150 -9.90 -2.96 12.30
CA GLN A 150 -10.48 -2.68 13.62
C GLN A 150 -10.87 -3.96 14.37
N MET A 151 -11.52 -4.91 13.68
CA MET A 151 -11.88 -6.21 14.26
C MET A 151 -10.66 -7.00 14.76
N VAL A 152 -9.51 -6.91 14.10
CA VAL A 152 -8.25 -7.50 14.60
C VAL A 152 -7.78 -6.80 15.87
N GLN A 153 -7.84 -5.46 15.93
CA GLN A 153 -7.47 -4.69 17.14
C GLN A 153 -8.41 -4.97 18.31
N GLU A 154 -9.70 -5.18 18.05
CA GLU A 154 -10.73 -5.52 19.04
C GLU A 154 -10.69 -7.00 19.48
N GLY A 155 -9.80 -7.80 18.87
CA GLY A 155 -9.63 -9.22 19.15
C GLY A 155 -10.77 -10.10 18.65
N LEU A 156 -11.55 -9.66 17.66
CA LEU A 156 -12.58 -10.48 16.99
C LEU A 156 -11.95 -11.39 15.92
N LEU A 157 -10.92 -10.90 15.24
CA LEU A 157 -10.15 -11.66 14.26
C LEU A 157 -8.74 -11.92 14.77
N ARG A 158 -8.18 -13.05 14.36
CA ARG A 158 -6.80 -13.40 14.67
C ARG A 158 -5.81 -12.48 13.95
N SER A 159 -4.80 -12.04 14.69
CA SER A 159 -3.71 -11.19 14.18
C SER A 159 -2.54 -12.02 13.63
N ASP A 160 -2.45 -13.28 14.05
CA ASP A 160 -1.40 -14.24 13.72
C ASP A 160 -1.72 -15.13 12.50
N SER A 161 -2.86 -14.89 11.84
CA SER A 161 -3.22 -15.62 10.62
C SER A 161 -2.27 -15.31 9.46
N PRO A 162 -2.06 -16.28 8.54
CA PRO A 162 -1.22 -16.08 7.35
C PRO A 162 -1.69 -14.91 6.47
N GLN A 163 -0.76 -14.33 5.71
CA GLN A 163 -1.05 -13.21 4.83
C GLN A 163 -2.17 -13.55 3.83
N GLY A 164 -3.19 -12.70 3.78
CA GLY A 164 -4.33 -12.88 2.87
C GLY A 164 -5.39 -13.87 3.36
N ILE A 165 -5.22 -14.46 4.55
CA ILE A 165 -6.22 -15.28 5.23
C ILE A 165 -6.80 -14.49 6.39
N TRP A 166 -8.11 -14.50 6.52
CA TRP A 166 -8.83 -13.95 7.67
C TRP A 166 -9.43 -15.09 8.47
N GLU A 167 -9.32 -15.02 9.78
CA GLU A 167 -9.74 -16.08 10.68
C GLU A 167 -10.39 -15.49 11.92
N LEU A 168 -11.48 -16.12 12.36
CA LEU A 168 -12.18 -15.77 13.59
C LEU A 168 -11.35 -16.18 14.80
N SER A 169 -11.29 -15.30 15.79
CA SER A 169 -10.91 -15.67 17.16
C SER A 169 -12.08 -16.35 17.87
N GLU A 170 -11.85 -16.86 19.08
CA GLU A 170 -12.93 -17.37 19.96
C GLU A 170 -14.02 -16.30 20.19
N LYS A 171 -13.62 -15.08 20.53
CA LYS A 171 -14.54 -13.94 20.69
C LYS A 171 -15.31 -13.62 19.40
N GLY A 172 -14.65 -13.74 18.25
CA GLY A 172 -15.28 -13.57 16.93
C GLY A 172 -16.32 -14.64 16.63
N TRP A 173 -16.08 -15.88 17.04
CA TRP A 173 -17.03 -16.98 16.93
C TRP A 173 -18.25 -16.80 17.81
N GLU A 174 -18.08 -16.34 19.05
CA GLU A 174 -19.21 -16.03 19.95
C GLU A 174 -20.11 -14.95 19.34
N GLU A 175 -19.52 -13.87 18.84
CA GLU A 175 -20.29 -12.79 18.20
C GLU A 175 -20.96 -13.27 16.90
N ALA A 176 -20.27 -14.08 16.09
CA ALA A 176 -20.86 -14.64 14.88
C ALA A 176 -22.04 -15.57 15.17
N LYS A 177 -21.98 -16.39 16.22
CA LYS A 177 -23.10 -17.23 16.67
C LYS A 177 -24.29 -16.39 17.09
N ARG A 178 -24.05 -15.34 17.90
CA ARG A 178 -25.09 -14.40 18.33
C ARG A 178 -25.83 -13.77 17.15
N LEU A 179 -25.12 -13.46 16.07
CA LEU A 179 -25.69 -12.90 14.84
C LEU A 179 -26.43 -13.92 13.97
N LEU A 180 -26.12 -15.21 14.07
CA LEU A 180 -26.80 -16.28 13.33
C LEU A 180 -28.05 -16.79 14.06
N GLU A 181 -28.11 -16.61 15.37
CA GLU A 181 -29.25 -16.98 16.22
C GLU A 181 -30.34 -15.90 16.29
N GLN A 182 -30.09 -14.71 15.71
CA GLN A 182 -31.05 -13.61 15.57
C GLN A 182 -31.78 -13.66 14.22
#